data_AF-A0AAV6YVS6-F1
#
_entry.id   AF-A0AAV6YVS6-F1
#
_cell.length_a   1.000
_cell.length_b   1.000
_cell.length_c   1.000
_cell.angle_alpha   90.00
_cell.angle_beta   90.00
_cell.angle_gamma   90.00
#
_symmetry.space_group_name_H-M   'P 1'
#
loop_
_entity.id
_entity.type
_entity.pdbx_description
1 polymer ?
#
loop_
_entity_poly.entity_id
_entity_poly.type
_entity_poly.pdbx_seq_one_letter_code
_entity_poly.pdbx_strand_id
1 'polypeptide(L)'
;DGLNSLVLDLDFPALRKNKNIDNFLNRYEKVVADVRRLQMKAEDYDVVKVIGRGAFGEVQLVRHKNTQKVYAMKLLSKFEMIKRSDSAFFWEERDIMAFANS
;
A
#
# COMPACT_ATOMS: atom_id res chain seq x y z
N ASP A 1 -7.30 -6.54 1.39
CA ASP A 1 -7.05 -5.27 2.11
C ASP A 1 -7.46 -5.32 3.58
N GLY A 2 -8.75 -5.51 3.91
CA GLY A 2 -9.24 -5.44 5.31
C GLY A 2 -8.46 -6.28 6.34
N LEU A 3 -8.18 -7.55 6.06
CA LEU A 3 -7.43 -8.41 7.00
C LEU A 3 -5.99 -7.94 7.22
N ASN A 4 -5.30 -7.51 6.15
CA ASN A 4 -3.93 -7.00 6.25
C ASN A 4 -3.88 -5.69 7.05
N SER A 5 -4.82 -4.77 6.79
CA SER A 5 -4.93 -3.52 7.56
C SER A 5 -5.23 -3.81 9.03
N LEU A 6 -6.16 -4.73 9.32
CA LEU A 6 -6.51 -5.10 10.70
C LEU A 6 -5.31 -5.68 11.46
N VAL A 7 -4.52 -6.56 10.82
CA VAL A 7 -3.29 -7.07 11.46
C VAL A 7 -2.30 -5.94 11.71
N LEU A 8 -2.07 -5.07 10.72
CA LEU A 8 -1.16 -3.92 10.87
C LEU A 8 -1.57 -2.95 11.99
N ASP A 9 -2.85 -2.66 12.11
CA ASP A 9 -3.36 -1.71 13.09
C ASP A 9 -3.42 -2.30 14.52
N LEU A 10 -3.41 -3.62 14.65
CA LEU A 10 -3.47 -4.33 15.93
C LEU A 10 -2.11 -4.80 16.46
N ASP A 11 -1.11 -4.94 15.59
CA ASP A 11 0.21 -5.47 15.94
C ASP A 11 1.11 -4.44 16.65
N PHE A 12 0.63 -3.97 17.80
CA PHE A 12 1.35 -3.06 18.69
C PHE A 12 1.44 -3.64 20.10
N PRO A 13 2.59 -3.54 20.81
CA PRO A 13 2.74 -4.12 22.15
C PRO A 13 1.69 -3.68 23.17
N ALA A 14 1.20 -2.44 23.06
CA ALA A 14 0.13 -1.94 23.93
C ALA A 14 -1.22 -2.62 23.67
N LEU A 15 -1.53 -2.94 22.42
CA LEU A 15 -2.80 -3.56 22.00
C LEU A 15 -2.81 -5.07 22.20
N ARG A 16 -1.66 -5.74 22.03
CA ARG A 16 -1.47 -7.17 22.31
C ARG A 16 -1.71 -7.55 23.78
N LYS A 17 -1.77 -6.59 24.70
CA LYS A 17 -2.22 -6.85 26.09
C LYS A 17 -3.67 -7.37 26.17
N ASN A 18 -4.50 -7.05 25.16
CA ASN A 18 -5.84 -7.59 25.06
C ASN A 18 -5.78 -9.03 24.51
N LYS A 19 -6.25 -10.00 25.31
CA LYS A 19 -6.25 -11.42 24.93
C LYS A 19 -6.97 -11.71 23.61
N ASN A 20 -8.02 -10.96 23.28
CA ASN A 20 -8.75 -11.16 22.03
C ASN A 20 -7.88 -10.75 20.83
N ILE A 21 -7.12 -9.66 20.96
CA ILE A 21 -6.21 -9.17 19.93
C ILE A 21 -5.04 -10.15 19.77
N ASP A 22 -4.42 -10.57 20.87
CA ASP A 22 -3.28 -11.48 20.80
C ASP A 22 -3.66 -12.84 20.20
N ASN A 23 -4.79 -13.43 20.63
CA ASN A 23 -5.30 -14.67 20.06
C ASN A 23 -5.62 -14.55 18.56
N PHE A 24 -6.17 -13.41 18.14
CA PHE A 24 -6.42 -13.13 16.73
C PHE A 24 -5.11 -13.04 15.93
N LEU A 25 -4.14 -12.25 16.39
CA LEU A 25 -2.85 -12.08 15.71
C LEU A 25 -2.11 -13.42 15.61
N ASN A 26 -2.02 -14.17 16.71
CA ASN A 26 -1.39 -15.50 16.71
C ASN A 26 -2.02 -16.48 15.71
N ARG A 27 -3.31 -16.32 15.39
CA ARG A 27 -4.01 -17.15 14.40
C ARG A 27 -3.73 -16.72 12.95
N TYR A 28 -3.67 -15.41 12.68
CA TYR A 28 -3.70 -14.88 11.32
C TYR A 28 -2.39 -14.27 10.84
N GLU A 29 -1.44 -13.95 11.72
CA GLU A 29 -0.18 -13.26 11.39
C GLU A 29 0.60 -13.99 10.30
N LYS A 30 0.76 -15.31 10.43
CA LYS A 30 1.48 -16.13 9.43
C LYS A 30 0.80 -16.10 8.07
N VAL A 31 -0.52 -16.30 8.04
CA VAL A 31 -1.30 -16.30 6.78
C VAL A 31 -1.23 -14.94 6.12
N VAL A 32 -1.34 -13.85 6.88
CA VAL A 32 -1.22 -12.49 6.36
C VAL A 32 0.18 -12.22 5.83
N ALA A 33 1.23 -12.67 6.50
CA ALA A 33 2.60 -12.55 6.02
C ALA A 33 2.81 -13.29 4.68
N ASP A 34 2.30 -14.52 4.55
CA ASP A 34 2.37 -15.27 3.30
C ASP A 34 1.60 -14.60 2.16
N VAL A 35 0.39 -14.09 2.44
CA VAL A 35 -0.41 -13.34 1.46
C VAL A 35 0.32 -12.08 1.00
N ARG A 36 0.90 -11.30 1.92
CA ARG A 36 1.68 -10.09 1.58
C ARG A 36 2.89 -10.40 0.71
N ARG A 37 3.56 -11.54 0.93
CA ARG A 37 4.71 -11.95 0.11
C ARG A 37 4.31 -12.24 -1.34
N LEU A 38 3.13 -12.83 -1.53
CA LEU A 38 2.60 -13.23 -2.85
C LEU A 38 1.93 -12.06 -3.60
N GLN A 39 1.43 -11.06 -2.89
CA GLN A 39 0.88 -9.84 -3.49
C GLN A 39 1.97 -8.97 -4.12
N MET A 40 1.57 -8.17 -5.09
CA MET A 40 2.43 -7.17 -5.73
C MET A 40 2.91 -6.14 -4.71
N LYS A 41 4.21 -5.86 -4.73
CA LYS A 41 4.88 -4.94 -3.80
C LYS A 41 5.86 -4.04 -4.54
N ALA A 42 6.28 -2.95 -3.90
CA ALA A 42 7.17 -1.98 -4.51
C ALA A 42 8.52 -2.61 -4.91
N GLU A 43 8.98 -3.61 -4.16
CA GLU A 43 10.21 -4.35 -4.40
C GLU A 43 10.19 -5.18 -5.69
N ASP A 44 9.02 -5.39 -6.30
CA ASP A 44 8.89 -6.07 -7.59
C ASP A 44 9.28 -5.14 -8.77
N TYR A 45 9.62 -3.88 -8.49
CA TYR A 45 9.96 -2.86 -9.47
C TYR A 45 11.37 -2.29 -9.24
N ASP A 46 12.05 -1.98 -10.34
CA ASP A 46 13.28 -1.18 -10.34
C ASP A 46 12.93 0.29 -10.59
N VAL A 47 13.35 1.17 -9.69
CA VAL A 47 13.18 2.61 -9.84
C VAL A 47 14.26 3.13 -10.79
N VAL A 48 13.85 3.63 -11.95
CA VAL A 48 14.77 4.20 -12.94
C VAL A 48 15.06 5.67 -12.61
N LYS A 49 14.00 6.46 -12.40
CA LYS A 49 14.12 7.89 -12.13
C LYS A 49 12.83 8.45 -11.53
N VAL A 50 12.94 9.44 -10.63
CA VAL A 50 11.80 10.27 -10.24
C VAL A 50 11.48 11.26 -11.37
N ILE A 51 10.24 11.26 -11.85
CA ILE A 51 9.78 12.08 -12.99
C ILE A 51 8.80 13.18 -12.60
N GLY A 52 8.28 13.18 -11.37
CA GLY A 52 7.41 14.25 -10.87
C GLY A 52 7.32 14.25 -9.35
N ARG A 53 7.05 15.40 -8.75
CA ARG A 53 6.81 15.57 -7.30
C ARG A 53 5.57 16.41 -7.08
N GLY A 54 4.74 16.00 -6.12
CA GLY A 54 3.48 16.67 -5.78
C GLY A 54 3.30 16.81 -4.27
N ALA A 55 2.13 17.30 -3.86
CA ALA A 55 1.83 17.61 -2.46
C ALA A 55 1.88 16.39 -1.52
N PHE A 56 1.50 15.21 -2.02
CA PHE A 56 1.34 13.98 -1.23
C PHE A 56 2.37 12.90 -1.56
N GLY A 57 3.34 13.17 -2.46
CA GLY A 57 4.36 12.19 -2.85
C GLY A 57 4.99 12.50 -4.20
N GLU A 58 5.39 11.45 -4.92
CA GLU A 58 6.14 11.56 -6.17
C GLU A 58 5.72 10.53 -7.21
N VAL A 59 6.08 10.78 -8.47
CA VAL A 59 5.89 9.86 -9.58
C VAL A 59 7.25 9.37 -10.03
N GLN A 60 7.41 8.05 -10.09
CA GLN A 60 8.64 7.38 -10.47
C GLN A 60 8.46 6.66 -11.81
N LEU A 61 9.42 6.81 -12.73
CA LEU A 61 9.59 5.91 -13.85
C LEU A 61 10.18 4.61 -13.32
N VAL A 62 9.45 3.51 -13.49
CA VAL A 62 9.80 2.20 -12.94
C VAL A 62 9.79 1.14 -14.04
N ARG A 63 10.56 0.08 -13.83
CA ARG A 63 10.53 -1.13 -14.64
C ARG A 63 10.13 -2.32 -13.78
N HIS A 64 9.11 -3.06 -14.16
CA HIS A 64 8.73 -4.27 -13.45
C HIS A 64 9.77 -5.37 -13.70
N LYS A 65 10.35 -5.94 -12.63
CA LYS A 65 11.51 -6.86 -12.70
C LYS A 65 11.21 -8.10 -13.53
N ASN A 66 10.01 -8.67 -13.42
CA ASN A 66 9.71 -9.94 -14.08
C ASN A 66 9.30 -9.75 -15.54
N THR A 67 8.48 -8.75 -15.84
CA THR A 67 7.93 -8.55 -17.20
C THR A 67 8.76 -7.58 -18.04
N GLN A 68 9.72 -6.89 -17.44
CA GLN A 68 10.56 -5.85 -18.06
C GLN A 68 9.76 -4.66 -18.63
N LYS A 69 8.45 -4.60 -18.40
CA LYS A 69 7.57 -3.51 -18.82
C LYS A 69 7.83 -2.26 -17.98
N VAL A 70 7.77 -1.10 -18.64
CA VAL A 70 8.04 0.22 -18.04
C VAL A 70 6.72 0.91 -17.72
N TYR A 71 6.65 1.57 -16.57
CA TYR A 71 5.47 2.26 -16.06
C TYR A 71 5.83 3.58 -15.37
N ALA A 72 4.86 4.46 -15.19
CA ALA A 72 4.93 5.57 -14.24
C ALA A 72 4.18 5.18 -12.96
N MET A 73 4.87 5.07 -11.84
CA MET A 73 4.30 4.72 -10.54
C MET A 73 4.12 5.97 -9.68
N LYS A 74 2.87 6.30 -9.34
CA LYS A 74 2.55 7.39 -8.41
C LYS A 74 2.53 6.88 -6.98
N LEU A 75 3.34 7.47 -6.11
CA LEU A 75 3.38 7.18 -4.67
C LEU A 75 2.60 8.24 -3.92
N LEU A 76 1.69 7.81 -3.04
CA LEU A 76 0.92 8.67 -2.14
C LEU A 76 1.21 8.30 -0.69
N SER A 77 1.66 9.28 0.10
CA SER A 77 1.98 9.09 1.51
C SER A 77 0.70 9.02 2.35
N LYS A 78 0.42 7.82 2.89
CA LYS A 78 -0.70 7.60 3.83
C LYS A 78 -0.64 8.56 5.03
N PHE A 79 0.56 8.83 5.54
CA PHE A 79 0.76 9.72 6.68
C PHE A 79 0.36 11.16 6.36
N GLU A 80 0.82 11.71 5.23
CA GLU A 80 0.47 13.09 4.85
C GLU A 80 -1.02 13.24 4.54
N MET A 81 -1.64 12.23 3.95
CA MET A 81 -3.09 12.22 3.67
C MET A 81 -3.91 12.25 4.96
N ILE A 82 -3.55 11.42 5.95
CA ILE A 82 -4.23 11.42 7.26
C ILE A 82 -3.98 12.76 7.98
N LYS A 83 -2.73 13.24 8.01
CA LYS A 83 -2.35 14.48 8.70
C LYS A 83 -3.08 15.71 8.18
N ARG A 84 -3.38 15.77 6.88
CA ARG A 84 -4.11 16.89 6.25
C ARG A 84 -5.62 16.66 6.19
N SER A 85 -6.12 15.55 6.73
CA SER A 85 -7.53 15.13 6.65
C SER A 85 -8.06 15.05 5.21
N ASP A 86 -7.18 14.73 4.27
CA ASP A 86 -7.49 14.62 2.85
C ASP A 86 -7.13 13.22 2.37
N SER A 87 -8.04 12.27 2.57
CA SER A 87 -7.80 10.83 2.36
C SER A 87 -8.90 10.15 1.55
N ALA A 88 -9.70 10.90 0.79
CA ALA A 88 -10.76 10.34 -0.05
C ALA A 88 -10.54 10.60 -1.55
N PHE A 89 -9.76 11.62 -1.92
CA PHE A 89 -9.56 12.04 -3.31
C PHE A 89 -9.03 10.94 -4.24
N PHE A 90 -8.28 9.97 -3.71
CA PHE A 90 -7.66 8.92 -4.52
C PHE A 90 -8.64 7.89 -5.07
N TRP A 91 -9.86 7.79 -4.51
CA TRP A 91 -10.88 6.86 -5.02
C TRP A 91 -11.30 7.23 -6.44
N GLU A 92 -11.71 8.48 -6.63
CA GLU A 92 -12.07 9.02 -7.95
C GLU A 92 -10.88 8.99 -8.92
N GLU A 93 -9.69 9.39 -8.46
CA GLU A 93 -8.49 9.36 -9.31
C GLU A 93 -8.22 7.94 -9.83
N ARG A 94 -8.28 6.94 -8.95
CA ARG A 94 -8.09 5.53 -9.31
C ARG A 94 -9.17 5.05 -10.27
N ASP A 95 -10.43 5.34 -9.98
CA ASP A 95 -11.56 4.81 -10.73
C ASP A 95 -11.60 5.38 -12.15
N ILE A 96 -11.28 6.67 -12.32
CA ILE A 96 -11.11 7.29 -13.63
C ILE A 96 -9.99 6.60 -14.41
N MET A 97 -8.79 6.46 -13.84
CA MET A 97 -7.66 5.85 -14.55
C MET A 97 -7.87 4.35 -14.86
N ALA A 98 -8.67 3.65 -14.07
CA ALA A 98 -8.93 2.22 -14.24
C ALA A 98 -10.04 1.91 -15.24
N PHE A 99 -11.08 2.76 -15.30
CA PHE A 99 -12.32 2.44 -16.03
C PHE A 99 -12.69 3.43 -17.13
N ALA A 100 -11.97 4.54 -17.29
CA ALA A 100 -12.20 5.43 -18.41
C ALA A 100 -11.90 4.69 -19.73
N ASN A 101 -12.95 4.44 -20.50
CA ASN A 101 -12.81 3.98 -21.88
C ASN A 101 -12.27 5.15 -22.72
N SER A 102 -11.09 4.98 -23.28
CA SER A 102 -10.49 5.89 -24.26
C SER A 102 -10.63 5.32 -25.67
#